data_AF-A0A1D7ZYQ4-F1
#
_entry.id   AF-A0A1D7ZYQ4-F1
#
_cell.length_a   1.000
_cell.length_b   1.000
_cell.length_c   1.000
_cell.angle_alpha   90.00
_cell.angle_beta   90.00
_cell.angle_gamma   90.00
#
_symmetry.space_group_name_H-M   'P 1'
#
loop_
_entity.id
_entity.type
_entity.pdbx_description
1 polymer ?
#
loop_
_entity_poly.entity_id
_entity_poly.type
_entity_poly.pdbx_seq_one_letter_code
_entity_poly.pdbx_strand_id
1 'polypeptide(L)'
;MPGYVATVSTVTPTDPTQNTKVTYVKKDAALTVLFLDKTTGTTLATVNVDGKYGDQIKFSPAELIQSFEQKGYHLIVNEFGQAGTTLGDANNGKTYLIEFEHQTKTITPSDPG
;
A
#
# COMPACT_ATOMS: atom_id res chain seq x y z
N MET A 1 16.77 17.23 7.05
CA MET A 1 16.01 16.44 8.04
C MET A 1 16.69 15.09 8.21
N PRO A 2 17.32 14.79 9.36
CA PRO A 2 18.11 13.55 9.50
C PRO A 2 17.32 12.48 10.28
N GLY A 3 17.00 11.38 9.61
CA GLY A 3 16.25 10.23 10.14
C GLY A 3 17.14 9.05 10.55
N TYR A 4 18.15 9.28 11.39
CA TYR A 4 18.93 8.19 12.01
C TYR A 4 18.87 8.31 13.53
N VAL A 5 18.31 7.30 14.19
CA VAL A 5 18.45 7.11 15.64
C VAL A 5 19.69 6.25 15.88
N ALA A 6 20.77 6.85 16.39
CA ALA A 6 21.94 6.12 16.85
C ALA A 6 21.67 5.59 18.25
N THR A 7 21.38 4.30 18.39
CA THR A 7 21.48 3.61 19.69
C THR A 7 22.96 3.30 19.94
N VAL A 8 23.64 4.18 20.67
CA VAL A 8 24.98 3.91 21.19
C VAL A 8 24.88 2.91 22.34
N SER A 9 24.99 1.62 22.01
CA SER A 9 25.34 0.61 23.01
C SER A 9 26.82 0.78 23.34
N THR A 10 27.12 1.35 24.51
CA THR A 10 28.48 1.44 25.02
C THR A 10 29.01 0.03 25.29
N VAL A 11 29.63 -0.59 24.29
CA VAL A 11 30.41 -1.81 24.47
C VAL A 11 31.86 -1.39 24.63
N THR A 12 32.39 -1.51 25.85
CA THR A 12 33.83 -1.52 26.08
C THR A 12 34.34 -2.87 25.60
N PRO A 13 35.13 -2.97 24.51
CA PRO A 13 35.60 -4.27 24.04
C PRO A 13 36.81 -4.71 24.87
N THR A 14 36.76 -5.92 25.44
CA THR A 14 37.89 -6.55 26.15
C THR A 14 38.96 -7.12 25.21
N ASP A 15 38.75 -7.10 23.89
CA ASP A 15 39.70 -7.59 22.88
C ASP A 15 39.61 -6.79 21.56
N PRO A 16 40.66 -6.06 21.14
CA PRO A 16 40.64 -5.18 19.97
C PRO A 16 40.81 -5.90 18.61
N THR A 17 40.87 -7.25 18.58
CA THR A 17 41.18 -8.01 17.36
C THR A 17 39.99 -8.68 16.68
N GLN A 18 38.79 -8.59 17.26
CA GLN A 18 37.61 -9.27 16.73
C GLN A 18 36.75 -8.32 15.87
N ASN A 19 36.70 -8.59 14.56
CA ASN A 19 35.78 -7.92 13.65
C ASN A 19 34.33 -8.11 14.13
N THR A 20 33.71 -7.06 14.65
CA THR A 20 32.29 -7.08 15.01
C THR A 20 31.47 -7.08 13.73
N LYS A 21 30.85 -8.21 13.41
CA LYS A 21 29.92 -8.35 12.28
C LYS A 21 28.64 -7.56 12.57
N VAL A 22 28.59 -6.29 12.13
CA VAL A 22 27.36 -5.49 12.16
C VAL A 22 26.38 -6.11 11.16
N THR A 23 25.34 -6.76 11.66
CA THR A 23 24.30 -7.36 10.82
C THR A 23 23.23 -6.30 10.56
N TYR A 24 23.24 -5.72 9.37
CA TYR A 24 22.20 -4.78 8.94
C TYR A 24 20.97 -5.57 8.48
N VAL A 25 19.96 -5.67 9.33
CA VAL A 25 18.65 -6.21 8.95
C VAL A 25 17.78 -5.04 8.50
N LYS A 26 17.24 -5.10 7.27
CA LYS A 26 16.28 -4.10 6.81
C LYS A 26 15.00 -4.20 7.65
N LYS A 27 14.51 -3.05 8.11
CA LYS A 27 13.22 -2.89 8.82
C LYS A 27 12.07 -3.34 7.92
N ASP A 28 11.02 -3.93 8.50
CA ASP A 28 9.80 -4.27 7.76
C ASP A 28 9.00 -3.01 7.40
N ALA A 29 8.33 -3.05 6.24
CA ALA A 29 7.48 -1.99 5.73
C ALA A 29 6.30 -2.57 4.98
N ALA A 30 5.15 -1.90 5.05
CA ALA A 30 3.97 -2.28 4.31
C ALA A 30 3.19 -1.04 3.85
N LEU A 31 2.42 -1.16 2.78
CA LEU A 31 1.41 -0.18 2.39
C LEU A 31 0.13 -0.90 1.98
N THR A 32 -0.97 -0.16 1.94
CA THR A 32 -2.30 -0.67 1.58
C THR A 32 -2.82 0.09 0.37
N VAL A 33 -3.48 -0.62 -0.55
CA VAL A 33 -4.22 -0.04 -1.66
C VAL A 33 -5.68 -0.47 -1.52
N LEU A 34 -6.57 0.51 -1.40
CA LEU A 34 -8.00 0.31 -1.16
C LEU A 34 -8.80 0.69 -2.40
N PHE A 35 -9.53 -0.27 -2.95
CA PHE A 35 -10.43 -0.08 -4.08
C PHE A 35 -11.84 0.12 -3.53
N LEU A 36 -12.43 1.30 -3.76
CA LEU A 36 -13.71 1.70 -3.20
C LEU A 36 -14.72 2.00 -4.32
N ASP A 37 -15.94 1.48 -4.19
CA ASP A 37 -17.07 1.95 -4.96
C ASP A 37 -17.69 3.16 -4.24
N LYS A 38 -17.53 4.34 -4.84
CA LYS A 38 -18.05 5.61 -4.33
C LYS A 38 -19.57 5.70 -4.41
N THR A 39 -20.19 4.98 -5.34
CA THR A 39 -21.65 5.01 -5.52
C THR A 39 -22.35 4.33 -4.35
N THR A 40 -21.81 3.20 -3.85
CA THR A 40 -22.38 2.45 -2.72
C THR A 40 -21.64 2.64 -1.39
N GLY A 41 -20.43 3.18 -1.42
CA GLY A 41 -19.52 3.23 -0.27
C GLY A 41 -18.88 1.88 0.07
N THR A 42 -18.92 0.91 -0.85
CA THR A 42 -18.46 -0.46 -0.60
C THR A 42 -17.00 -0.64 -0.98
N THR A 43 -16.22 -1.30 -0.13
CA THR A 43 -14.87 -1.75 -0.49
C THR A 43 -14.95 -2.91 -1.49
N LEU A 44 -14.41 -2.69 -2.69
CA LEU A 44 -14.33 -3.68 -3.75
C LEU A 44 -13.16 -4.65 -3.55
N ALA A 45 -12.01 -4.12 -3.12
CA ALA A 45 -10.81 -4.90 -2.85
C ALA A 45 -9.85 -4.14 -1.93
N THR A 46 -9.04 -4.89 -1.18
CA THR A 46 -7.93 -4.37 -0.40
C THR A 46 -6.69 -5.16 -0.77
N VAL A 47 -5.60 -4.46 -1.14
CA VAL A 47 -4.31 -5.08 -1.45
C VAL A 47 -3.27 -4.58 -0.47
N ASN A 48 -2.61 -5.50 0.22
CA ASN A 48 -1.46 -5.22 1.06
C ASN A 48 -0.18 -5.50 0.29
N VAL A 49 0.75 -4.54 0.30
CA VAL A 49 2.09 -4.69 -0.27
C VAL A 49 3.08 -4.68 0.88
N ASP A 50 3.48 -5.87 1.30
CA ASP A 50 4.43 -6.08 2.38
C ASP A 50 5.85 -6.28 1.84
N GLY A 51 6.84 -5.86 2.60
CA GLY A 51 8.25 -6.06 2.28
C GLY A 51 9.16 -5.44 3.33
N LYS A 52 10.39 -5.13 2.92
CA LYS A 52 11.36 -4.45 3.78
C LYS A 52 11.71 -3.08 3.21
N TYR A 53 12.24 -2.22 4.06
CA TYR A 53 12.76 -0.91 3.65
C TYR A 53 13.76 -1.05 2.49
N GLY A 54 13.55 -0.24 1.46
CA GLY A 54 14.34 -0.25 0.23
C GLY A 54 13.95 -1.34 -0.76
N ASP A 55 12.96 -2.20 -0.47
CA ASP A 55 12.46 -3.15 -1.45
C ASP A 55 11.59 -2.45 -2.49
N GLN A 56 11.68 -2.88 -3.75
CA GLN A 56 10.94 -2.26 -4.84
C GLN A 56 9.47 -2.68 -4.82
N ILE A 57 8.57 -1.70 -4.92
CA ILE A 57 7.13 -1.90 -5.07
C ILE A 57 6.85 -2.31 -6.51
N LYS A 58 6.60 -3.61 -6.70
CA LYS A 58 6.26 -4.21 -8.01
C LYS A 58 4.75 -4.21 -8.29
N PHE A 59 3.93 -3.96 -7.28
CA PHE A 59 2.48 -3.91 -7.42
C PHE A 59 2.07 -2.76 -8.35
N SER A 60 1.11 -3.04 -9.24
CA SER A 60 0.47 -2.08 -10.13
C SER A 60 -1.05 -2.34 -10.11
N PRO A 61 -1.89 -1.31 -9.96
CA PRO A 61 -3.34 -1.48 -9.94
C PRO A 61 -3.95 -1.61 -11.34
N ALA A 62 -3.17 -1.47 -12.43
CA ALA A 62 -3.68 -1.37 -13.80
C ALA A 62 -4.56 -2.57 -14.20
N GLU A 63 -4.14 -3.80 -13.88
CA GLU A 63 -4.91 -5.01 -14.20
C GLU A 63 -6.22 -5.09 -13.40
N LEU A 64 -6.20 -4.68 -12.12
CA LEU A 64 -7.38 -4.66 -11.27
C LEU A 64 -8.36 -3.57 -11.72
N ILE A 65 -7.87 -2.38 -12.03
CA ILE A 65 -8.67 -1.28 -12.60
C ILE A 65 -9.37 -1.77 -13.87
N GLN A 66 -8.63 -2.37 -14.81
CA GLN A 66 -9.21 -2.89 -16.04
C GLN A 66 -10.25 -3.99 -15.78
N SER A 67 -10.03 -4.86 -14.80
CA SER A 67 -11.01 -5.88 -14.41
C SER A 67 -12.30 -5.27 -13.85
N PHE A 68 -12.21 -4.18 -13.08
CA PHE A 68 -13.38 -3.45 -12.59
C PHE A 68 -14.10 -2.72 -13.73
N GLU A 69 -13.36 -2.11 -14.65
CA GLU A 69 -13.95 -1.47 -15.85
C GLU A 69 -14.74 -2.45 -16.71
N GLN A 70 -14.23 -3.67 -16.90
CA GLN A 70 -14.94 -4.75 -17.60
C GLN A 70 -16.22 -5.21 -16.87
N LYS A 71 -16.31 -4.97 -15.55
CA LYS A 71 -17.50 -5.28 -14.73
C LYS A 71 -18.51 -4.13 -14.69
N GLY A 72 -18.25 -3.03 -15.42
CA GLY A 72 -19.15 -1.86 -15.49
C GLY A 72 -18.89 -0.81 -14.40
N TYR A 73 -17.72 -0.86 -13.75
CA TYR A 73 -17.24 0.24 -12.92
C TYR A 73 -16.48 1.26 -13.78
N HIS A 74 -16.39 2.50 -13.33
CA HIS A 74 -15.60 3.55 -13.98
C HIS A 74 -14.65 4.17 -12.98
N LEU A 75 -13.38 4.28 -13.34
CA LEU A 75 -12.36 4.89 -12.47
C LEU A 75 -12.62 6.39 -12.30
N ILE A 76 -12.70 6.84 -11.05
CA ILE A 76 -12.83 8.27 -10.70
C ILE A 76 -11.49 8.81 -10.19
N VAL A 77 -10.87 8.08 -9.27
CA VAL A 77 -9.63 8.50 -8.59
C VAL A 77 -8.66 7.34 -8.53
N ASN A 78 -7.39 7.61 -8.81
CA ASN A 78 -6.28 6.70 -8.53
C ASN A 78 -5.17 7.47 -7.80
N GLU A 79 -5.10 7.33 -6.49
CA GLU A 79 -4.04 7.94 -5.67
C GLU A 79 -2.76 7.10 -5.62
N PHE A 80 -2.76 5.89 -6.20
CA PHE A 80 -1.62 4.98 -6.14
C PHE A 80 -0.55 5.37 -7.16
N GLY A 81 0.38 6.23 -6.72
CA GLY A 81 1.56 6.67 -7.49
C GLY A 81 2.87 5.98 -7.12
N GLN A 82 2.84 4.85 -6.40
CA GLN A 82 4.05 4.24 -5.82
C GLN A 82 4.67 3.13 -6.68
N ALA A 83 4.09 2.77 -7.82
CA ALA A 83 4.62 1.72 -8.68
C ALA A 83 6.07 2.03 -9.12
N GLY A 84 6.97 1.06 -8.96
CA GLY A 84 8.39 1.21 -9.31
C GLY A 84 9.22 1.99 -8.30
N THR A 85 8.60 2.56 -7.24
CA THR A 85 9.33 3.17 -6.11
C THR A 85 9.73 2.13 -5.07
N THR A 86 10.41 2.53 -4.00
CA THR A 86 10.80 1.62 -2.91
C THR A 86 9.91 1.79 -1.68
N LEU A 87 9.71 0.72 -0.91
CA LEU A 87 9.14 0.78 0.43
C LEU A 87 10.05 1.59 1.36
N GLY A 88 9.47 2.49 2.15
CA GLY A 88 10.21 3.33 3.09
C GLY A 88 9.29 4.28 3.85
N ASP A 89 9.85 5.25 4.59
CA ASP A 89 9.07 6.11 5.49
C ASP A 89 7.96 6.91 4.77
N ALA A 90 8.16 7.23 3.49
CA ALA A 90 7.18 7.97 2.70
C ALA A 90 5.89 7.19 2.43
N ASN A 91 5.91 5.85 2.50
CA ASN A 91 4.76 5.01 2.15
C ASN A 91 4.45 3.92 3.19
N ASN A 92 5.33 3.68 4.15
CA ASN A 92 5.12 2.70 5.20
C ASN A 92 3.89 3.05 6.06
N GLY A 93 2.99 2.09 6.22
CA GLY A 93 1.71 2.23 6.90
C GLY A 93 0.68 3.10 6.18
N LYS A 94 0.95 3.57 4.96
CA LYS A 94 -0.01 4.39 4.20
C LYS A 94 -1.03 3.54 3.49
N THR A 95 -2.22 4.12 3.33
CA THR A 95 -3.29 3.61 2.48
C THR A 95 -3.47 4.56 1.30
N TYR A 96 -3.54 4.01 0.09
CA TYR A 96 -3.83 4.74 -1.15
C TYR A 96 -5.22 4.32 -1.64
N LEU A 97 -6.06 5.29 -1.98
CA LEU A 97 -7.40 5.02 -2.49
C LEU A 97 -7.43 4.96 -4.02
N ILE A 98 -8.23 4.02 -4.52
CA ILE A 98 -8.65 3.94 -5.91
C ILE A 98 -10.17 3.88 -5.91
N GLU A 99 -10.82 4.96 -6.34
CA GLU A 99 -12.27 5.11 -6.31
C GLU A 99 -12.87 4.81 -7.68
N PHE A 100 -13.97 4.07 -7.66
CA PHE A 100 -14.81 3.76 -8.81
C PHE A 100 -16.23 4.23 -8.60
N GLU A 101 -16.97 4.45 -9.69
CA GLU A 101 -18.43 4.55 -9.69
C GLU A 101 -19.03 3.46 -10.57
N HIS A 102 -20.29 3.12 -10.33
CA HIS A 102 -21.07 2.27 -11.23
C HIS A 102 -22.50 2.78 -11.39
N GLN A 103 -23.20 2.33 -12.43
CA GLN A 103 -24.60 2.68 -12.60
C GLN A 103 -25.46 1.88 -11.62
N THR A 104 -26.19 2.57 -10.74
CA THR A 104 -27.22 1.96 -9.91
C THR A 104 -28.56 2.02 -10.63
N LYS A 105 -29.15 0.85 -10.92
CA LYS A 105 -30.56 0.78 -11.32
C LYS A 105 -31.39 0.68 -10.04
N THR A 106 -31.95 1.80 -9.60
CA THR A 106 -33.01 1.79 -8.60
C THR A 106 -34.25 1.15 -9.22
N ILE A 107 -34.44 -0.15 -8.98
CA ILE A 107 -35.74 -0.80 -9.23
C ILE A 107 -36.69 -0.36 -8.12
N THR A 108 -37.52 0.64 -8.41
CA THR A 108 -38.70 0.91 -7.59
C THR A 108 -39.66 -0.26 -7.81
N PRO A 109 -40.03 -1.04 -6.79
CA PRO A 109 -41.16 -1.95 -6.91
C PRO A 109 -42.41 -1.07 -7.01
N SER A 110 -42.89 -0.81 -8.21
CA SER A 110 -44.25 -0.34 -8.40
C SER A 110 -45.17 -1.50 -8.02
N ASP A 111 -45.90 -1.33 -6.92
CA ASP A 111 -46.88 -2.25 -6.31
C ASP A 111 -47.48 -3.30 -7.26
N PRO A 112 -47.47 -4.60 -6.90
CA PRO A 112 -48.25 -5.59 -7.59
C PRO A 112 -49.66 -5.64 -6.97
N GLY A 113 -50.59 -4.88 -7.54
CA GLY A 113 -52.03 -5.18 -7.50
C GLY A 113 -52.77 -4.93 -6.18
#